data_AF-A0AAN6GRZ7-F1
#
_entry.id   AF-A0AAN6GRZ7-F1
#
_cell.length_a   1.000
_cell.length_b   1.000
_cell.length_c   1.000
_cell.angle_alpha   90.00
_cell.angle_beta   90.00
_cell.angle_gamma   90.00
#
_symmetry.space_group_name_H-M   'P 1'
#
loop_
_entity.id
_entity.type
_entity.pdbx_description
1 polymer ?
#
loop_
_entity_poly.entity_id
_entity_poly.type
_entity_poly.pdbx_seq_one_letter_code
_entity_poly.pdbx_strand_id
1 'polypeptide(L)'
;MADPPEFPYVTLLASGGHTMLVLARSPLNYELLATTSDDSIGDAFDKVARALGIQWGAATNFTNPGAALEHFAAEDTQESNGQDPIVFPVPSPGALSFS
;
A
#
# COMPACT_ATOMS: atom_id res chain seq x y z
N MET A 1 -0.73 -5.13 -22.24
CA MET A 1 -1.74 -4.63 -21.29
C MET A 1 -2.57 -5.83 -20.87
N ALA A 2 -2.82 -6.01 -19.57
CA ALA A 2 -3.73 -7.06 -19.11
C ALA A 2 -5.17 -6.69 -19.48
N ASP A 3 -6.01 -7.69 -19.74
CA ASP A 3 -7.44 -7.49 -19.97
C ASP A 3 -8.10 -6.94 -18.69
N PRO A 4 -9.07 -6.01 -18.79
CA PRO A 4 -9.78 -5.51 -17.64
C PRO A 4 -10.57 -6.65 -16.95
N PRO A 5 -10.70 -6.64 -15.61
CA PRO A 5 -11.44 -7.67 -14.91
C PRO A 5 -12.91 -7.67 -15.32
N GLU A 6 -13.47 -8.86 -15.54
CA GLU A 6 -14.91 -9.02 -15.80
C GLU A 6 -15.72 -8.80 -14.53
N PHE A 7 -16.92 -8.23 -14.66
CA PHE A 7 -17.84 -8.11 -13.54
C PHE A 7 -18.40 -9.48 -13.12
N PRO A 8 -18.67 -9.69 -11.82
CA PRO A 8 -18.34 -8.83 -10.69
C PRO A 8 -16.87 -8.98 -10.25
N TYR A 9 -16.23 -7.89 -9.85
CA TYR A 9 -14.87 -7.91 -9.31
C TYR A 9 -14.72 -7.03 -8.07
N VAL A 10 -13.70 -7.33 -7.26
CA VAL A 10 -13.34 -6.56 -6.07
C VAL A 10 -12.15 -5.67 -6.38
N THR A 11 -12.22 -4.42 -5.92
CA THR A 11 -11.18 -3.40 -6.06
C THR A 11 -10.73 -2.96 -4.67
N LEU A 12 -9.41 -2.93 -4.46
CA LEU A 12 -8.80 -2.20 -3.35
C LEU A 12 -8.39 -0.80 -3.86
N LEU A 13 -9.11 0.24 -3.43
CA LEU A 13 -8.72 1.62 -3.69
C LEU A 13 -7.84 2.12 -2.55
N ALA A 14 -6.54 2.20 -2.81
CA ALA A 14 -5.53 2.70 -1.89
C ALA A 14 -4.88 3.98 -2.47
N SER A 15 -5.03 5.10 -1.78
CA SER A 15 -4.40 6.38 -2.15
C SER A 15 -4.12 7.24 -0.91
N GLY A 16 -3.62 8.46 -1.11
CA GLY A 16 -3.42 9.44 -0.02
C GLY A 16 -4.70 9.86 0.70
N GLY A 17 -5.88 9.62 0.13
CA GLY A 17 -7.16 10.00 0.73
C GLY A 17 -8.18 8.86 0.85
N HIS A 18 -7.88 7.67 0.32
CA HIS A 18 -8.83 6.57 0.27
C HIS A 18 -8.16 5.27 0.68
N THR A 19 -8.89 4.45 1.44
CA THR A 19 -8.54 3.07 1.73
C THR A 19 -9.83 2.30 1.83
N MET A 20 -10.26 1.73 0.70
CA MET A 20 -11.59 1.14 0.53
C MET A 20 -11.54 -0.17 -0.24
N LEU A 21 -12.40 -1.10 0.16
CA LEU A 21 -12.69 -2.33 -0.58
C LEU A 21 -14.06 -2.18 -1.25
N VAL A 22 -14.08 -2.21 -2.59
CA VAL A 22 -15.28 -1.93 -3.39
C VAL A 22 -15.59 -3.14 -4.27
N LEU A 23 -16.82 -3.62 -4.23
CA LEU A 23 -17.35 -4.63 -5.14
C LEU A 23 -18.02 -3.93 -6.32
N ALA A 24 -17.43 -4.05 -7.50
CA ALA A 24 -18.01 -3.58 -8.74
C ALA A 24 -18.89 -4.69 -9.33
N ARG A 25 -20.20 -4.48 -9.42
CA ARG A 25 -21.18 -5.43 -9.96
C ARG A 25 -21.52 -5.14 -11.42
N SER A 26 -21.44 -3.87 -11.82
CA SER A 26 -21.60 -3.40 -13.21
C SER A 26 -20.98 -2.00 -13.34
N PRO A 27 -20.89 -1.40 -14.54
CA PRO A 27 -20.27 -0.08 -14.74
C PRO A 27 -20.84 1.05 -13.88
N LEU A 28 -22.09 0.92 -13.40
CA LEU A 28 -22.78 1.91 -12.59
C LEU A 28 -23.25 1.36 -11.23
N ASN A 29 -22.89 0.12 -10.89
CA ASN A 29 -23.29 -0.52 -9.64
C ASN A 29 -22.04 -0.93 -8.84
N TYR A 30 -21.81 -0.19 -7.77
CA TYR A 30 -20.69 -0.38 -6.85
C TYR A 30 -21.22 -0.50 -5.43
N GLU A 31 -20.64 -1.43 -4.68
CA GLU A 31 -20.96 -1.66 -3.27
C GLU A 31 -19.68 -1.48 -2.44
N LEU A 32 -19.70 -0.58 -1.46
CA LEU A 32 -18.59 -0.41 -0.52
C LEU A 32 -18.65 -1.55 0.50
N LEU A 33 -17.68 -2.46 0.45
CA LEU A 33 -17.57 -3.59 1.37
C LEU A 33 -16.88 -3.18 2.68
N ALA A 34 -15.84 -2.35 2.59
CA ALA A 34 -15.10 -1.86 3.74
C ALA A 34 -14.40 -0.54 3.43
N THR A 35 -14.18 0.27 4.46
CA THR A 35 -13.32 1.47 4.42
C THR A 35 -12.58 1.59 5.73
N THR A 36 -11.45 2.29 5.74
CA THR A 36 -10.84 2.74 6.99
C THR A 36 -11.77 3.69 7.75
N SER A 37 -11.73 3.65 9.08
CA SER A 37 -12.45 4.58 9.97
C SER A 37 -11.60 5.78 10.41
N ASP A 38 -10.29 5.73 10.18
CA ASP A 38 -9.32 6.72 10.63
C ASP A 38 -8.53 7.30 9.44
N ASP A 39 -7.25 6.96 9.33
CA ASP A 39 -6.33 7.48 8.33
C ASP A 39 -6.35 6.60 7.08
N SER A 40 -6.22 7.24 5.91
CA SER A 40 -5.91 6.51 4.70
C SER A 40 -4.50 5.90 4.80
N ILE A 41 -4.26 4.83 4.05
CA ILE A 41 -2.94 4.20 4.01
C ILE A 41 -1.86 5.19 3.56
N GLY A 42 -2.15 6.08 2.61
CA GLY A 42 -1.18 7.08 2.17
C GLY A 42 -0.90 8.14 3.24
N ASP A 43 -1.90 8.59 4.00
CA ASP A 43 -1.68 9.55 5.10
C ASP A 43 -0.94 8.90 6.28
N ALA A 44 -1.21 7.61 6.55
CA ALA A 44 -0.46 6.84 7.54
C ALA A 44 1.04 6.76 7.17
N PHE A 45 1.36 6.47 5.90
CA PHE A 45 2.75 6.47 5.41
C PHE A 45 3.40 7.84 5.55
N ASP A 46 2.69 8.91 5.16
CA ASP A 46 3.19 10.27 5.27
C ASP A 46 3.48 10.67 6.73
N LYS A 47 2.60 10.29 7.67
CA LYS A 47 2.77 10.54 9.10
C LYS A 47 3.97 9.79 9.66
N VAL A 48 4.15 8.53 9.29
CA VAL A 48 5.30 7.72 9.71
C VAL A 48 6.61 8.31 9.18
N ALA A 49 6.66 8.70 7.90
CA ALA A 49 7.84 9.33 7.31
C ALA A 49 8.28 10.58 8.10
N ARG A 50 7.31 11.43 8.45
CA ARG A 50 7.54 12.64 9.26
C ARG A 50 7.97 12.31 10.68
N ALA A 51 7.33 11.32 11.32
CA ALA A 51 7.67 10.89 12.68
C ALA A 51 9.11 10.33 12.76
N LEU A 52 9.57 9.67 11.70
CA LEU A 52 10.95 9.17 11.58
C LEU A 52 11.96 10.24 11.14
N GLY A 53 11.53 11.47 10.87
CA GLY A 53 12.41 12.56 10.44
C GLY A 53 12.98 12.39 9.03
N ILE A 54 12.36 11.55 8.20
CA ILE A 54 12.81 11.28 6.84
C ILE A 54 12.66 12.56 6.00
N GLN A 55 13.75 12.96 5.34
CA GLN A 55 13.77 14.13 4.48
C GLN A 55 13.06 13.82 3.16
N TRP A 56 12.27 14.77 2.68
CA TRP A 56 11.55 14.69 1.39
C TRP A 56 11.41 16.10 0.78
N GLY A 57 10.98 16.19 -0.48
CA GLY A 57 10.77 17.46 -1.19
C GLY A 57 12.02 17.91 -1.97
N ALA A 58 12.14 19.21 -2.24
CA ALA A 58 13.11 19.77 -3.21
C ALA A 58 14.59 19.46 -2.93
N ALA A 59 14.94 19.15 -1.67
CA ALA A 59 16.30 18.75 -1.29
C ALA A 59 16.58 17.25 -1.54
N THR A 60 15.59 16.48 -2.00
CA THR A 60 15.65 15.03 -2.21
C THR A 60 15.08 14.65 -3.57
N ASN A 61 15.21 13.37 -3.96
CA ASN A 61 14.58 12.85 -5.19
C ASN A 61 13.10 12.45 -5.00
N PHE A 62 12.51 12.69 -3.82
CA PHE A 62 11.15 12.26 -3.49
C PHE A 62 10.20 13.45 -3.37
N THR A 63 9.11 13.44 -4.13
CA THR A 63 8.12 14.52 -4.13
C THR A 63 7.15 14.46 -2.93
N ASN A 64 6.95 13.28 -2.33
CA ASN A 64 6.08 13.10 -1.17
C ASN A 64 6.76 12.24 -0.08
N PRO A 65 6.34 12.37 1.19
CA PRO A 65 6.97 11.67 2.31
C PRO A 65 6.81 10.15 2.24
N GLY A 66 5.65 9.64 1.83
CA GLY A 66 5.41 8.20 1.69
C GLY A 66 6.39 7.51 0.73
N ALA A 67 6.70 8.14 -0.41
CA ALA A 67 7.70 7.63 -1.35
C ALA A 67 9.12 7.65 -0.76
N ALA A 68 9.45 8.68 0.04
CA ALA A 68 10.73 8.73 0.74
C ALA A 68 10.85 7.62 1.79
N LEU A 69 9.76 7.32 2.50
CA LEU A 69 9.69 6.21 3.46
C LEU A 69 9.85 4.84 2.79
N GLU A 70 9.19 4.62 1.64
CA GLU A 70 9.35 3.38 0.87
C GLU A 70 10.80 3.15 0.46
N HIS A 71 11.47 4.19 -0.03
CA HIS A 71 12.88 4.11 -0.39
C HIS A 71 13.79 3.85 0.81
N PHE A 72 13.58 4.60 1.90
CA PHE A 72 14.32 4.41 3.14
C PHE A 72 14.21 2.97 3.66
N ALA A 73 13.02 2.38 3.61
CA ALA A 73 12.80 0.99 4.01
C ALA A 73 13.46 -0.03 3.06
N ALA A 74 13.54 0.28 1.76
CA ALA A 74 14.19 -0.58 0.78
C ALA A 74 15.72 -0.63 0.96
N GLU A 75 16.35 0.50 1.31
CA GLU A 75 17.80 0.63 1.50
C GLU A 75 18.31 -0.24 2.68
N ASP A 76 17.54 -0.37 3.76
CA ASP A 76 17.91 -1.14 4.95
C ASP A 76 17.91 -2.68 4.74
N THR A 77 17.50 -3.13 3.55
CA THR A 77 17.62 -4.56 3.18
C THR A 77 19.08 -4.97 2.94
N GLN A 78 20.02 -4.02 2.78
CA GLN A 78 21.42 -4.31 2.47
C GLN A 78 22.38 -4.26 3.67
N GLU A 79 21.96 -3.71 4.81
CA GLU A 79 22.77 -3.63 6.05
C GLU A 79 22.22 -4.51 7.18
N SER A 80 21.68 -5.68 6.84
CA SER A 80 21.39 -6.68 7.87
C SER A 80 22.70 -7.16 8.50
N ASN A 81 23.00 -6.61 9.67
CA ASN A 81 24.09 -6.97 10.57
C ASN A 81 23.86 -8.37 11.18
N GLY A 82 23.69 -9.40 10.33
CA GLY A 82 23.41 -10.78 10.71
C GLY A 82 21.99 -11.08 11.19
N GLN A 83 21.03 -10.17 10.99
CA GLN A 83 19.59 -10.46 11.18
C GLN A 83 19.01 -10.96 9.86
N ASP A 84 18.28 -12.07 9.88
CA ASP A 84 17.72 -12.66 8.66
C ASP A 84 16.91 -11.61 7.86
N PRO A 85 17.01 -11.60 6.52
CA PRO A 85 16.24 -10.67 5.70
C PRO A 85 14.76 -10.83 6.00
N ILE A 86 14.02 -9.71 6.04
CA ILE A 86 12.57 -9.74 6.20
C ILE A 86 11.97 -10.46 5.00
N VAL A 87 11.57 -11.73 5.19
CA VAL A 87 10.89 -12.51 4.16
C VAL A 87 9.41 -12.13 4.19
N PHE A 88 8.97 -11.33 3.22
CA PHE A 88 7.54 -11.11 3.04
C PHE A 88 6.85 -12.41 2.61
N PRO A 89 5.72 -12.78 3.24
CA PRO A 89 4.96 -13.95 2.82
C PRO A 89 4.46 -13.75 1.39
N VAL A 90 4.66 -14.75 0.54
CA VAL A 90 4.12 -14.74 -0.83
C VAL A 90 2.60 -14.94 -0.71
N PRO A 91 1.76 -14.06 -1.27
CA PRO A 91 0.33 -14.27 -1.32
C PRO A 91 0.05 -15.62 -2.01
N SER A 92 -0.80 -16.47 -1.43
CA SER A 92 -1.14 -17.77 -2.01
C SER A 92 -2.35 -17.63 -2.95
N PRO A 93 -2.17 -17.55 -4.28
CA PRO A 93 -3.28 -17.30 -5.19
C PRO A 93 -4.23 -18.50 -5.20
N GLY A 94 -5.52 -18.27 -4.91
CA GLY A 94 -6.54 -19.32 -4.89
C GLY A 94 -6.56 -20.21 -3.63
N ALA A 95 -5.70 -19.97 -2.64
CA ALA A 95 -5.77 -20.64 -1.35
C ALA A 95 -6.25 -19.66 -0.27
N LEU A 96 -7.37 -19.97 0.38
CA LEU A 96 -7.79 -19.32 1.64
C LEU A 96 -6.95 -19.90 2.79
N SER A 97 -5.64 -19.73 2.70
CA SER A 97 -4.70 -20.11 3.75
C SER A 97 -4.69 -19.00 4.79
N PHE A 98 -5.64 -19.05 5.73
CA PHE A 98 -5.49 -18.35 7.01
C PHE A 98 -4.71 -19.29 7.93
N SER A 99 -3.42 -19.04 8.10
CA SER A 99 -2.61 -19.67 9.16
C SER A 99 -2.79 -18.91 10.46
#